data_AF-A0A2H0FRN8-F1
#
_entry.id   AF-A0A2H0FRN8-F1
#
_cell.length_a   1.000
_cell.length_b   1.000
_cell.length_c   1.000
_cell.angle_alpha   90.00
_cell.angle_beta   90.00
_cell.angle_gamma   90.00
#
_symmetry.space_group_name_H-M   'P 1'
#
loop_
_entity.id
_entity.type
_entity.pdbx_description
1 polymer ?
#
loop_
_entity_poly.entity_id
_entity_poly.type
_entity_poly.pdbx_seq_one_letter_code
_entity_poly.pdbx_strand_id
1 'polypeptide(L)'
;MVLFSNLDIIIVILFFLIVVILGFIPKMKNNSAESYLLSNRNVGIYLFVLTNVATWYGGILGVGEFTSKFGILSWVTQGLPYYVFAIVFAFLFAGKIRKASLFTIPDKLEEVYGRKVGLFASLLVFILVSPAPYLLMIASLLSLIFGINILLALFIGIFISVVYLFKGGYRANIITDAFQFFVMFIGFIAIVYFASTTLGGLNFLKDNLPPAHLSISGGASPTFIIVWFLIALWTFADPGFHQRCYSAKSENVAKYGIIISVVLWMFFDFLTTSTGLYARALLPNMENAVLSFPILAENILGNGYKGLFYAALFATILSTLNSFLFLSATTFSRDFVYKLKKEVDDNNLIKYTRIGLIVSSIISIILAYKFSSVVEIWYNIGSIIIPGIVLLVISAYSKVLQITHKYALIESIFAITASLIWLLIRPLFAMVQIISEIEPMIVGMLIAVTIHLLGIRKYRRRI
;
A
#
# COMPACT_ATOMS: atom_id res chain seq x y z
N MET A 1 -23.43 6.18 -15.71
CA MET A 1 -23.74 7.17 -14.65
C MET A 1 -24.18 6.37 -13.44
N VAL A 2 -23.64 6.63 -12.25
CA VAL A 2 -23.97 5.89 -11.03
C VAL A 2 -25.40 6.25 -10.63
N LEU A 3 -26.30 5.26 -10.48
CA LEU A 3 -27.71 5.47 -10.18
C LEU A 3 -27.99 5.07 -8.74
N PHE A 4 -27.74 5.99 -7.80
CA PHE A 4 -27.99 5.73 -6.38
C PHE A 4 -29.44 6.01 -5.99
N SER A 5 -30.02 5.08 -5.23
CA SER A 5 -31.22 5.36 -4.45
C SER A 5 -30.87 6.21 -3.21
N ASN A 6 -31.89 6.82 -2.60
CA ASN A 6 -31.70 7.53 -1.33
C ASN A 6 -31.11 6.61 -0.25
N LEU A 7 -31.46 5.32 -0.27
CA LEU A 7 -30.91 4.35 0.67
C LEU A 7 -29.40 4.13 0.45
N ASP A 8 -28.95 4.08 -0.80
CA ASP A 8 -27.52 3.93 -1.13
C ASP A 8 -26.71 5.11 -0.59
N ILE A 9 -27.21 6.33 -0.82
CA ILE A 9 -26.58 7.57 -0.32
C ILE A 9 -26.50 7.56 1.20
N ILE A 10 -27.60 7.20 1.88
CA ILE A 10 -27.65 7.13 3.35
C ILE A 10 -26.60 6.15 3.88
N ILE A 11 -26.45 4.97 3.26
CA ILE A 11 -25.47 3.96 3.68
C ILE A 11 -24.04 4.49 3.54
N VAL A 12 -23.71 5.14 2.42
CA VAL A 12 -22.37 5.71 2.19
C VAL A 12 -22.08 6.85 3.18
N ILE A 13 -23.03 7.74 3.42
CA ILE A 13 -22.88 8.82 4.40
C ILE A 13 -22.70 8.24 5.81
N LEU A 14 -23.52 7.25 6.18
CA LEU A 14 -23.44 6.57 7.48
C LEU A 14 -22.08 5.89 7.66
N PHE A 15 -21.54 5.25 6.62
CA PHE A 15 -20.20 4.69 6.63
C PHE A 15 -19.14 5.75 6.99
N PHE A 16 -19.13 6.90 6.31
CA PHE A 16 -18.17 7.97 6.60
C PHE A 16 -18.37 8.55 8.01
N LEU A 17 -19.61 8.74 8.46
CA LEU A 17 -19.91 9.21 9.81
C LEU A 17 -19.39 8.23 10.87
N ILE A 18 -19.62 6.93 10.70
CA ILE A 18 -19.12 5.91 11.63
C ILE A 18 -17.60 5.92 11.67
N VAL A 19 -16.91 6.00 10.52
CA VAL A 19 -15.45 6.10 10.46
C VAL A 19 -14.95 7.30 11.26
N VAL A 20 -15.54 8.49 11.04
CA VAL A 20 -15.15 9.71 11.77
C VAL A 20 -15.39 9.54 13.27
N ILE A 21 -16.57 9.07 13.68
CA ILE A 21 -16.92 8.84 15.09
C ILE A 21 -15.92 7.89 15.74
N LEU A 22 -15.67 6.73 15.12
CA LEU A 22 -14.72 5.73 15.63
C LEU A 22 -13.29 6.28 15.72
N GLY A 23 -12.89 7.11 14.77
CA GLY A 23 -11.59 7.79 14.79
C GLY A 23 -11.42 8.76 15.97
N PHE A 24 -12.52 9.34 16.46
CA PHE A 24 -12.50 10.27 17.60
C PHE A 24 -12.57 9.60 18.98
N ILE A 25 -12.97 8.33 19.06
CA ILE A 25 -13.07 7.56 20.31
C ILE A 25 -11.71 7.39 21.03
N PRO A 26 -10.61 6.97 20.37
CA PRO A 26 -9.39 6.67 21.10
C PRO A 26 -8.80 7.90 21.80
N LYS A 27 -8.53 7.73 23.09
CA LYS A 27 -7.85 8.72 23.94
C LYS A 27 -6.34 8.43 23.96
N MET A 28 -5.54 9.49 23.90
CA MET A 28 -4.09 9.39 24.12
C MET A 28 -3.83 9.14 25.61
N LYS A 29 -3.04 8.12 25.93
CA LYS A 29 -2.58 7.87 27.29
C LYS A 29 -1.25 8.62 27.48
N ASN A 30 -1.16 9.44 28.52
CA ASN A 30 0.06 10.17 28.93
C ASN A 30 0.65 11.16 27.90
N ASN A 31 -0.06 11.50 26.82
CA ASN A 31 0.39 12.43 25.76
C ASN A 31 1.82 12.21 25.26
N SER A 32 2.29 10.95 25.19
CA SER A 32 3.64 10.62 24.72
C SER A 32 3.70 10.38 23.21
N ALA A 33 4.88 10.60 22.61
CA ALA A 33 5.11 10.30 21.21
C ALA A 33 4.91 8.81 20.89
N GLU A 34 5.31 7.91 21.79
CA GLU A 34 5.07 6.47 21.62
C GLU A 34 3.57 6.13 21.62
N SER A 35 2.77 6.78 22.47
CA SER A 35 1.32 6.61 22.44
C SER A 35 0.72 7.10 21.13
N TYR A 36 1.21 8.21 20.58
CA TYR A 36 0.67 8.81 19.36
C TYR A 36 1.08 8.07 18.09
N LEU A 37 2.36 7.68 17.99
CA LEU A 37 2.94 7.07 16.79
C LEU A 37 2.76 5.55 16.73
N LEU A 38 2.72 4.86 17.87
CA LEU A 38 2.77 3.39 17.94
C LEU A 38 1.76 2.78 18.92
N SER A 39 0.80 3.55 19.44
CA SER A 39 -0.22 3.04 20.38
C SER A 39 0.38 2.36 21.62
N ASN A 40 1.49 2.91 22.15
CA ASN A 40 2.26 2.34 23.28
C ASN A 40 2.74 0.90 23.04
N ARG A 41 2.95 0.53 21.77
CA ARG A 41 3.42 -0.80 21.36
C ARG A 41 2.62 -1.95 21.99
N ASN A 42 1.31 -1.74 22.12
CA ASN A 42 0.39 -2.67 22.78
C ASN A 42 -0.74 -3.13 21.85
N VAL A 43 -0.48 -3.19 20.55
CA VAL A 43 -1.46 -3.68 19.58
C VAL A 43 -1.54 -5.20 19.69
N GLY A 44 -2.72 -5.69 20.11
CA GLY A 44 -3.01 -7.12 20.18
C GLY A 44 -3.22 -7.77 18.81
N ILE A 45 -3.23 -9.10 18.78
CA ILE A 45 -3.27 -9.88 17.53
C ILE A 45 -4.47 -9.54 16.65
N TYR A 46 -5.66 -9.38 17.21
CA TYR A 46 -6.87 -9.05 16.45
C TYR A 46 -6.73 -7.72 15.73
N LEU A 47 -6.45 -6.65 16.48
CA LEU A 47 -6.30 -5.31 15.89
C LEU A 47 -5.12 -5.25 14.91
N PHE A 48 -4.02 -5.95 15.19
CA PHE A 48 -2.89 -6.07 14.27
C PHE A 48 -3.32 -6.66 12.93
N VAL A 49 -4.03 -7.80 12.95
CA VAL A 49 -4.48 -8.49 11.73
C VAL A 49 -5.44 -7.60 10.96
N LEU A 50 -6.42 -6.99 11.63
CA LEU A 50 -7.44 -6.15 10.99
C LEU A 50 -6.83 -4.92 10.30
N THR A 51 -5.93 -4.18 10.96
CA THR A 51 -5.24 -3.03 10.32
C THR A 51 -4.29 -3.46 9.22
N ASN A 52 -3.57 -4.57 9.42
CA ASN A 52 -2.61 -5.05 8.44
C ASN A 52 -3.33 -5.47 7.15
N VAL A 53 -4.46 -6.18 7.28
CA VAL A 53 -5.24 -6.58 6.10
C VAL A 53 -5.87 -5.38 5.41
N ALA A 54 -6.54 -4.49 6.17
CA ALA A 54 -7.26 -3.36 5.59
C ALA A 54 -6.38 -2.43 4.75
N THR A 55 -5.16 -2.15 5.23
CA THR A 55 -4.23 -1.21 4.57
C THR A 55 -3.56 -1.77 3.31
N TRP A 56 -3.67 -3.07 3.03
CA TRP A 56 -3.01 -3.67 1.88
C TRP A 56 -3.67 -3.29 0.54
N TYR A 57 -4.96 -2.97 0.58
CA TYR A 57 -5.81 -2.93 -0.61
C TYR A 57 -6.13 -1.53 -1.13
N GLY A 58 -5.34 -0.51 -0.77
CA GLY A 58 -5.60 0.86 -1.20
C GLY A 58 -5.74 1.06 -2.70
N GLY A 59 -5.19 0.14 -3.50
CA GLY A 59 -5.31 0.09 -4.96
C GLY A 59 -6.40 -0.75 -5.55
N ILE A 60 -7.51 -0.90 -4.84
CA ILE A 60 -8.60 -1.81 -5.21
C ILE A 60 -9.12 -1.61 -6.64
N LEU A 61 -9.19 -0.37 -7.14
CA LEU A 61 -9.64 -0.12 -8.52
C LEU A 61 -8.64 -0.64 -9.56
N GLY A 62 -7.34 -0.57 -9.26
CA GLY A 62 -6.29 -1.13 -10.10
C GLY A 62 -6.31 -2.67 -10.11
N VAL A 63 -6.70 -3.31 -9.01
CA VAL A 63 -6.94 -4.76 -8.96
C VAL A 63 -8.09 -5.15 -9.89
N GLY A 64 -9.18 -4.39 -9.88
CA GLY A 64 -10.30 -4.58 -10.81
C GLY A 64 -9.89 -4.41 -12.28
N GLU A 65 -9.12 -3.35 -12.57
CA GLU A 65 -8.57 -3.09 -13.90
C GLU A 65 -7.69 -4.25 -14.39
N PHE A 66 -6.74 -4.67 -13.56
CA PHE A 66 -5.76 -5.70 -13.90
C PHE A 66 -6.45 -7.05 -14.12
N THR A 67 -7.41 -7.41 -13.27
CA THR A 67 -8.21 -8.63 -13.42
C THR A 67 -9.06 -8.60 -14.68
N SER A 68 -9.64 -7.45 -15.03
CA SER A 68 -10.40 -7.31 -16.28
C SER A 68 -9.52 -7.54 -17.51
N LYS A 69 -8.25 -7.11 -17.46
CA LYS A 69 -7.28 -7.27 -18.55
C LYS A 69 -6.68 -8.68 -18.64
N PHE A 70 -6.31 -9.28 -17.52
CA PHE A 70 -5.49 -10.50 -17.48
C PHE A 70 -6.14 -11.70 -16.75
N GLY A 71 -7.34 -11.53 -16.20
CA GLY A 71 -8.07 -12.58 -15.50
C GLY A 71 -7.37 -13.09 -14.24
N ILE A 72 -7.30 -14.42 -14.08
CA ILE A 72 -6.74 -15.11 -12.91
C ILE A 72 -5.25 -14.76 -12.69
N LEU A 73 -4.54 -14.31 -13.73
CA LEU A 73 -3.17 -13.80 -13.57
C LEU A 73 -3.06 -12.74 -12.48
N SER A 74 -4.09 -11.92 -12.28
CA SER A 74 -4.17 -10.93 -11.19
C SER A 74 -3.83 -11.53 -9.83
N TRP A 75 -4.41 -12.69 -9.50
CA TRP A 75 -4.12 -13.40 -8.25
C TRP A 75 -2.69 -13.96 -8.22
N VAL A 76 -2.20 -14.44 -9.37
CA VAL A 76 -0.87 -15.04 -9.52
C VAL A 76 0.25 -14.01 -9.41
N THR A 77 0.05 -12.77 -9.85
CA THR A 77 1.07 -11.72 -9.83
C THR A 77 0.89 -10.73 -8.68
N GLN A 78 -0.34 -10.39 -8.32
CA GLN A 78 -0.64 -9.41 -7.27
C GLN A 78 -0.89 -10.03 -5.89
N GLY A 79 -1.18 -11.34 -5.82
CA GLY A 79 -1.38 -12.05 -4.57
C GLY A 79 -0.20 -12.96 -4.22
N LEU A 80 -0.03 -14.04 -4.99
CA LEU A 80 0.90 -15.14 -4.68
C LEU A 80 2.31 -14.71 -4.25
N PRO A 81 3.03 -13.81 -4.96
CA PRO A 81 4.39 -13.45 -4.61
C PRO A 81 4.45 -12.71 -3.28
N TYR A 82 3.47 -11.85 -3.02
CA TYR A 82 3.35 -11.11 -1.78
C TYR A 82 3.04 -12.01 -0.59
N TYR A 83 2.26 -13.09 -0.76
CA TYR A 83 2.08 -14.08 0.30
C TYR A 83 3.41 -14.74 0.68
N VAL A 84 4.20 -15.14 -0.32
CA VAL A 84 5.51 -15.75 -0.10
C VAL A 84 6.43 -14.78 0.65
N PHE A 85 6.57 -13.54 0.17
CA PHE A 85 7.45 -12.56 0.82
C PHE A 85 6.94 -12.11 2.17
N ALA A 86 5.63 -12.01 2.39
CA ALA A 86 5.05 -11.71 3.71
C ALA A 86 5.30 -12.84 4.71
N ILE A 87 5.21 -14.10 4.30
CA ILE A 87 5.58 -15.25 5.14
C ILE A 87 7.08 -15.19 5.48
N VAL A 88 7.94 -14.98 4.48
CA VAL A 88 9.39 -14.82 4.71
C VAL A 88 9.67 -13.66 5.66
N PHE A 89 8.98 -12.52 5.47
CA PHE A 89 9.05 -11.36 6.35
C PHE A 89 8.65 -11.72 7.79
N ALA A 90 7.55 -12.43 7.98
CA ALA A 90 7.04 -12.84 9.29
C ALA A 90 8.06 -13.69 10.06
N PHE A 91 8.69 -14.65 9.39
CA PHE A 91 9.68 -15.54 10.03
C PHE A 91 11.02 -14.88 10.28
N LEU A 92 11.52 -14.05 9.35
CA LEU A 92 12.89 -13.54 9.40
C LEU A 92 13.04 -12.14 10.00
N PHE A 93 11.99 -11.31 9.93
CA PHE A 93 12.05 -9.88 10.23
C PHE A 93 11.07 -9.41 11.30
N ALA A 94 9.80 -9.85 11.28
CA ALA A 94 8.75 -9.28 12.13
C ALA A 94 9.11 -9.23 13.63
N GLY A 95 9.63 -10.33 14.19
CA GLY A 95 10.10 -10.37 15.57
C GLY A 95 11.30 -9.45 15.85
N LYS A 96 12.27 -9.41 14.92
CA LYS A 96 13.46 -8.54 15.04
C LYS A 96 13.08 -7.06 14.98
N ILE A 97 12.15 -6.69 14.11
CA ILE A 97 11.62 -5.32 13.99
C ILE A 97 10.95 -4.93 15.31
N ARG A 98 10.05 -5.78 15.83
CA ARG A 98 9.42 -5.53 17.13
C ARG A 98 10.44 -5.36 18.25
N LYS A 99 11.49 -6.19 18.29
CA LYS A 99 12.54 -6.15 19.31
C LYS A 99 13.39 -4.88 19.22
N ALA A 100 13.71 -4.42 18.01
CA ALA A 100 14.51 -3.21 17.79
C ALA A 100 13.87 -1.96 18.44
N SER A 101 12.54 -1.97 18.64
CA SER A 101 11.83 -0.90 19.37
C SER A 101 12.11 0.51 18.82
N LEU A 102 12.29 0.61 17.50
CA LEU A 102 12.43 1.87 16.77
C LEU A 102 11.06 2.37 16.29
N PHE A 103 11.04 3.52 15.62
CA PHE A 103 9.81 4.10 15.06
C PHE A 103 9.68 3.85 13.56
N THR A 104 10.79 3.89 12.82
CA THR A 104 10.78 3.95 11.35
C THR A 104 11.88 3.08 10.74
N ILE A 105 11.82 2.89 9.42
CA ILE A 105 12.90 2.25 8.65
C ILE A 105 14.18 3.11 8.66
N PRO A 106 14.11 4.45 8.44
CA PRO A 106 15.30 5.31 8.50
C PRO A 106 16.00 5.29 9.86
N ASP A 107 15.27 5.15 10.97
CA ASP A 107 15.87 4.93 12.30
C ASP A 107 16.76 3.68 12.32
N LYS A 108 16.28 2.57 11.73
CA LYS A 108 17.07 1.33 11.69
C LYS A 108 18.31 1.46 10.80
N LEU A 109 18.17 2.10 9.65
CA LEU A 109 19.28 2.30 8.72
C LEU A 109 20.32 3.26 9.30
N GLU A 110 19.90 4.25 10.10
CA GLU A 110 20.81 5.12 10.86
C GLU A 110 21.56 4.36 11.94
N GLU A 111 20.89 3.50 12.71
CA GLU A 111 21.53 2.69 13.76
C GLU A 111 22.66 1.82 13.19
N VAL A 112 22.46 1.24 11.99
CA VAL A 112 23.42 0.29 11.40
C VAL A 112 24.46 0.98 10.51
N TYR A 113 24.05 1.97 9.71
CA TYR A 113 24.89 2.58 8.68
C TYR A 113 25.23 4.06 8.93
N GLY A 114 24.74 4.64 10.02
CA GLY A 114 25.03 6.01 10.43
C GLY A 114 24.11 7.07 9.82
N ARG A 115 24.18 8.28 10.38
CA ARG A 115 23.26 9.40 10.13
C ARG A 115 23.07 9.79 8.67
N LYS A 116 24.12 9.72 7.84
CA LYS A 116 24.03 10.08 6.41
C LYS A 116 23.12 9.12 5.64
N VAL A 117 23.22 7.81 5.90
CA VAL A 117 22.36 6.80 5.28
C VAL A 117 20.95 6.91 5.82
N GLY A 118 20.81 7.14 7.13
CA GLY A 118 19.53 7.44 7.78
C GLY A 118 18.77 8.57 7.10
N LEU A 119 19.39 9.74 6.97
CA LEU A 119 18.78 10.92 6.33
C LEU A 119 18.44 10.71 4.85
N PHE A 120 19.30 10.00 4.11
CA PHE A 120 18.99 9.67 2.71
C PHE A 120 17.80 8.71 2.61
N ALA A 121 17.74 7.70 3.47
CA ALA A 121 16.61 6.81 3.57
C ALA A 121 15.31 7.53 3.97
N SER A 122 15.37 8.57 4.81
CA SER A 122 14.21 9.42 5.12
C SER A 122 13.56 9.98 3.85
N LEU A 123 14.37 10.46 2.89
CA LEU A 123 13.89 10.97 1.60
C LEU A 123 13.19 9.89 0.79
N LEU A 124 13.80 8.71 0.69
CA LEU A 124 13.24 7.59 -0.07
C LEU A 124 11.94 7.10 0.54
N VAL A 125 11.93 6.90 1.86
CA VAL A 125 10.75 6.46 2.60
C VAL A 125 9.63 7.47 2.49
N PHE A 126 9.90 8.78 2.53
CA PHE A 126 8.89 9.82 2.35
C PHE A 126 8.20 9.76 0.99
N ILE A 127 8.94 9.42 -0.06
CA ILE A 127 8.37 9.20 -1.40
C ILE A 127 7.53 7.91 -1.41
N LEU A 128 8.02 6.82 -0.81
CA LEU A 128 7.30 5.53 -0.74
C LEU A 128 5.97 5.63 -0.01
N VAL A 129 5.89 6.44 1.05
CA VAL A 129 4.68 6.59 1.87
C VAL A 129 3.72 7.68 1.35
N SER A 130 3.90 8.14 0.11
CA SER A 130 3.04 9.15 -0.48
C SER A 130 1.55 8.72 -0.45
N PRO A 131 0.65 9.52 0.16
CA PRO A 131 -0.78 9.21 0.19
C PRO A 131 -1.52 9.60 -1.10
N ALA A 132 -0.86 10.31 -2.03
CA ALA A 132 -1.46 10.83 -3.26
C ALA A 132 -2.22 9.79 -4.11
N PRO A 133 -1.72 8.55 -4.33
CA PRO A 133 -2.41 7.58 -5.17
C PRO A 133 -3.77 7.17 -4.58
N TYR A 134 -3.83 6.97 -3.26
CA TYR A 134 -5.06 6.61 -2.55
C TYR A 134 -6.03 7.79 -2.45
N LEU A 135 -5.51 9.00 -2.25
CA LEU A 135 -6.33 10.22 -2.23
C LEU A 135 -7.00 10.45 -3.58
N LEU A 136 -6.27 10.23 -4.68
CA LEU A 136 -6.82 10.29 -6.03
C LEU A 136 -7.95 9.28 -6.22
N MET A 137 -7.78 8.02 -5.80
CA MET A 137 -8.85 7.01 -5.89
C MET A 137 -10.12 7.39 -5.10
N ILE A 138 -9.97 7.89 -3.86
CA ILE A 138 -11.12 8.39 -3.08
C ILE A 138 -11.82 9.52 -3.84
N ALA A 139 -11.05 10.49 -4.31
CA ALA A 139 -11.59 11.65 -5.00
C ALA A 139 -12.29 11.26 -6.32
N SER A 140 -11.73 10.31 -7.08
CA SER A 140 -12.34 9.78 -8.29
C SER A 140 -13.68 9.10 -8.01
N LEU A 141 -13.79 8.30 -6.95
CA LEU A 141 -15.06 7.68 -6.56
C LEU A 141 -16.08 8.71 -6.06
N LEU A 142 -15.66 9.67 -5.24
CA LEU A 142 -16.55 10.76 -4.79
C LEU A 142 -17.06 11.59 -5.97
N SER A 143 -16.18 11.93 -6.92
CA SER A 143 -16.54 12.66 -8.14
C SER A 143 -17.50 11.85 -9.01
N LEU A 144 -17.25 10.54 -9.17
CA LEU A 144 -18.10 9.63 -9.94
C LEU A 144 -19.51 9.50 -9.37
N ILE A 145 -19.64 9.42 -8.05
CA ILE A 145 -20.93 9.20 -7.36
C ILE A 145 -21.73 10.49 -7.23
N PHE A 146 -21.08 11.57 -6.77
CA PHE A 146 -21.76 12.82 -6.43
C PHE A 146 -21.76 13.86 -7.55
N GLY A 147 -21.06 13.59 -8.66
CA GLY A 147 -20.97 14.54 -9.79
C GLY A 147 -20.21 15.83 -9.45
N ILE A 148 -19.45 15.84 -8.35
CA ILE A 148 -18.65 16.99 -7.93
C ILE A 148 -17.32 17.03 -8.67
N ASN A 149 -16.71 18.21 -8.80
CA ASN A 149 -15.41 18.32 -9.44
C ASN A 149 -14.31 17.64 -8.62
N ILE A 150 -13.29 17.12 -9.30
CA ILE A 150 -12.22 16.32 -8.67
C ILE A 150 -11.48 17.09 -7.58
N LEU A 151 -11.28 18.41 -7.73
CA LEU A 151 -10.57 19.21 -6.75
C LEU A 151 -11.34 19.30 -5.41
N LEU A 152 -12.65 19.50 -5.45
CA LEU A 152 -13.48 19.47 -4.25
C LEU A 152 -13.47 18.07 -3.62
N ALA A 153 -13.53 17.02 -4.45
CA ALA A 153 -13.46 15.63 -3.99
C ALA A 153 -12.14 15.30 -3.27
N LEU A 154 -11.00 15.84 -3.75
CA LEU A 154 -9.70 15.74 -3.08
C LEU A 154 -9.72 16.40 -1.69
N PHE A 155 -10.28 17.61 -1.58
CA PHE A 155 -10.40 18.30 -0.29
C PHE A 155 -11.30 17.54 0.69
N ILE A 156 -12.42 16.98 0.22
CA ILE A 156 -13.32 16.17 1.06
C ILE A 156 -12.60 14.89 1.54
N GLY A 157 -11.95 14.15 0.63
CA GLY A 157 -11.26 12.90 0.96
C GLY A 157 -10.14 13.10 1.99
N ILE A 158 -9.35 14.17 1.85
CA ILE A 158 -8.29 14.47 2.82
C ILE A 158 -8.85 14.97 4.15
N PHE A 159 -9.92 15.77 4.13
CA PHE A 159 -10.55 16.30 5.35
C PHE A 159 -11.09 15.16 6.22
N ILE A 160 -11.81 14.21 5.62
CA ILE A 160 -12.33 13.03 6.33
C ILE A 160 -11.20 12.27 7.04
N SER A 161 -10.03 12.16 6.42
CA SER A 161 -8.88 11.43 6.96
C SER A 161 -8.15 12.20 8.06
N VAL A 162 -7.83 13.48 7.83
CA VAL A 162 -6.99 14.29 8.72
C VAL A 162 -7.67 14.57 10.06
N VAL A 163 -8.98 14.81 10.04
CA VAL A 163 -9.72 15.37 11.19
C VAL A 163 -9.59 14.53 12.46
N TYR A 164 -9.69 13.20 12.36
CA TYR A 164 -9.48 12.33 13.53
C TYR A 164 -8.03 11.88 13.72
N LEU A 165 -7.24 11.71 12.65
CA LEU A 165 -5.83 11.35 12.75
C LEU A 165 -5.01 12.40 13.49
N PHE A 166 -5.36 13.68 13.32
CA PHE A 166 -4.72 14.81 14.01
C PHE A 166 -4.84 14.69 15.54
N LYS A 167 -5.96 14.15 16.03
CA LYS A 167 -6.21 13.99 17.47
C LYS A 167 -5.73 12.64 17.99
N GLY A 168 -6.15 11.54 17.38
CA GLY A 168 -5.97 10.19 17.92
C GLY A 168 -4.76 9.41 17.37
N GLY A 169 -4.08 9.96 16.36
CA GLY A 169 -2.86 9.38 15.79
C GLY A 169 -3.03 7.95 15.31
N TYR A 170 -1.99 7.13 15.51
CA TYR A 170 -1.98 5.74 15.06
C TYR A 170 -3.09 4.88 15.68
N ARG A 171 -3.51 5.20 16.92
CA ARG A 171 -4.60 4.45 17.57
C ARG A 171 -5.96 4.72 16.93
N ALA A 172 -6.22 5.94 16.47
CA ALA A 172 -7.41 6.25 15.67
C ALA A 172 -7.42 5.44 14.38
N ASN A 173 -6.29 5.44 13.68
CA ASN A 173 -6.11 4.67 12.45
C ASN A 173 -6.45 3.18 12.61
N ILE A 174 -5.89 2.52 13.64
CA ILE A 174 -6.14 1.09 13.86
C ILE A 174 -7.62 0.78 14.15
N ILE A 175 -8.32 1.66 14.89
CA ILE A 175 -9.73 1.45 15.24
C ILE A 175 -10.61 1.66 14.01
N THR A 176 -10.35 2.69 13.20
CA THR A 176 -11.08 2.89 11.94
C THR A 176 -10.82 1.77 10.95
N ASP A 177 -9.58 1.31 10.83
CA ASP A 177 -9.20 0.18 9.97
C ASP A 177 -9.95 -1.09 10.36
N ALA A 178 -10.12 -1.33 11.67
CA ALA A 178 -10.85 -2.51 12.15
C ALA A 178 -12.31 -2.53 11.69
N PHE A 179 -13.00 -1.38 11.72
CA PHE A 179 -14.35 -1.27 11.17
C PHE A 179 -14.35 -1.42 9.64
N GLN A 180 -13.43 -0.72 8.96
CA GLN A 180 -13.30 -0.74 7.50
C GLN A 180 -13.01 -2.15 6.97
N PHE A 181 -12.24 -2.96 7.71
CA PHE A 181 -12.02 -4.38 7.42
C PHE A 181 -13.34 -5.13 7.28
N PHE A 182 -14.27 -5.01 8.23
CA PHE A 182 -15.53 -5.73 8.14
C PHE A 182 -16.38 -5.22 6.98
N VAL A 183 -16.43 -3.90 6.77
CA VAL A 183 -17.19 -3.30 5.67
C VAL A 183 -16.66 -3.79 4.31
N MET A 184 -15.34 -3.82 4.11
CA MET A 184 -14.76 -4.28 2.85
C MET A 184 -15.06 -5.76 2.57
N PHE A 185 -14.89 -6.64 3.56
CA PHE A 185 -15.19 -8.07 3.37
C PHE A 185 -16.68 -8.29 3.10
N ILE A 186 -17.57 -7.65 3.86
CA ILE A 186 -19.01 -7.79 3.68
C ILE A 186 -19.44 -7.34 2.28
N GLY A 187 -18.96 -6.19 1.80
CA GLY A 187 -19.32 -5.70 0.47
C GLY A 187 -18.80 -6.59 -0.67
N PHE A 188 -17.54 -7.05 -0.58
CA PHE A 188 -16.97 -7.94 -1.60
C PHE A 188 -17.57 -9.36 -1.58
N ILE A 189 -17.92 -9.89 -0.40
CA ILE A 189 -18.67 -11.14 -0.31
C ILE A 189 -20.05 -10.98 -0.95
N ALA A 190 -20.75 -9.88 -0.65
CA ALA A 190 -22.07 -9.62 -1.19
C ALA A 190 -22.05 -9.54 -2.72
N ILE A 191 -21.15 -8.76 -3.33
CA ILE A 191 -21.12 -8.64 -4.80
C ILE A 191 -20.78 -9.96 -5.49
N VAL A 192 -19.87 -10.77 -4.94
CA VAL A 192 -19.54 -12.10 -5.51
C VAL A 192 -20.74 -13.04 -5.39
N TYR A 193 -21.44 -13.02 -4.25
CA TYR A 193 -22.66 -13.78 -4.05
C TYR A 193 -23.73 -13.41 -5.08
N PHE A 194 -24.04 -12.11 -5.23
CA PHE A 194 -25.00 -11.65 -6.24
C PHE A 194 -24.55 -12.01 -7.65
N ALA A 195 -23.29 -11.79 -8.03
CA ALA A 195 -22.79 -12.12 -9.36
C ALA A 195 -22.96 -13.61 -9.68
N SER A 196 -22.59 -14.49 -8.73
CA SER A 196 -22.69 -15.94 -8.92
C SER A 196 -24.12 -16.46 -9.01
N THR A 197 -25.08 -15.77 -8.38
CA THR A 197 -26.49 -16.18 -8.35
C THR A 197 -27.32 -15.57 -9.47
N THR A 198 -26.97 -14.37 -9.94
CA THR A 198 -27.69 -13.69 -11.03
C THR A 198 -27.13 -14.02 -12.41
N LEU A 199 -25.80 -14.14 -12.54
CA LEU A 199 -25.14 -14.43 -13.82
C LEU A 199 -24.82 -15.91 -13.99
N GLY A 200 -24.70 -16.64 -12.88
CA GLY A 200 -24.30 -18.05 -12.83
C GLY A 200 -22.89 -18.23 -12.30
N GLY A 201 -22.50 -19.48 -12.04
CA GLY A 201 -21.20 -19.83 -11.45
C GLY A 201 -20.05 -19.94 -12.46
N LEU A 202 -19.16 -20.90 -12.23
CA LEU A 202 -17.95 -21.09 -13.06
C LEU A 202 -18.23 -21.34 -14.55
N ASN A 203 -19.38 -21.93 -14.89
CA ASN A 203 -19.75 -22.16 -16.30
C ASN A 203 -19.97 -20.83 -17.03
N PHE A 204 -20.70 -19.88 -16.41
CA PHE A 204 -20.88 -18.55 -16.97
C PHE A 204 -19.54 -17.86 -17.25
N LEU A 205 -18.60 -17.93 -16.30
CA LEU A 205 -17.27 -17.37 -16.48
C LEU A 205 -16.51 -18.03 -17.62
N LYS A 206 -16.58 -19.36 -17.77
CA LYS A 206 -15.92 -20.09 -18.88
C LYS A 206 -16.49 -19.71 -20.24
N ASP A 207 -17.79 -19.54 -20.33
CA ASP A 207 -18.49 -19.29 -21.60
C ASP A 207 -18.33 -17.84 -22.07
N ASN A 208 -18.11 -16.90 -21.14
CA ASN A 208 -18.11 -15.45 -21.42
C ASN A 208 -16.74 -14.77 -21.26
N LEU A 209 -15.72 -15.47 -20.77
CA LEU A 209 -14.36 -14.92 -20.70
C LEU A 209 -13.49 -15.41 -21.86
N PRO A 210 -12.51 -14.59 -22.29
CA PRO A 210 -11.45 -15.09 -23.14
C PRO A 210 -10.74 -16.27 -22.46
N PRO A 211 -10.38 -17.36 -23.19
CA PRO A 211 -9.71 -18.51 -22.59
C PRO A 211 -8.43 -18.16 -21.81
N ALA A 212 -7.71 -17.14 -22.26
CA ALA A 212 -6.51 -16.64 -21.59
C ALA A 212 -6.78 -16.15 -20.16
N HIS A 213 -7.95 -15.57 -19.87
CA HIS A 213 -8.30 -15.03 -18.53
C HIS A 213 -8.46 -16.13 -17.48
N LEU A 214 -8.68 -17.37 -17.88
CA LEU A 214 -8.75 -18.52 -16.97
C LEU A 214 -7.43 -19.31 -16.90
N SER A 215 -6.42 -18.89 -17.66
CA SER A 215 -5.08 -19.46 -17.59
C SER A 215 -4.22 -18.77 -16.52
N ILE A 216 -3.25 -19.49 -15.97
CA ILE A 216 -2.32 -18.96 -14.96
C ILE A 216 -1.51 -17.78 -15.49
N SER A 217 -1.19 -17.78 -16.79
CA SER A 217 -0.40 -16.72 -17.42
C SER A 217 -1.23 -15.51 -17.84
N GLY A 218 -2.57 -15.60 -17.91
CA GLY A 218 -3.41 -14.50 -18.39
C GLY A 218 -3.10 -14.05 -19.83
N GLY A 219 -2.36 -14.85 -20.60
CA GLY A 219 -1.79 -14.45 -21.90
C GLY A 219 -0.54 -13.56 -21.83
N ALA A 220 0.00 -13.29 -20.64
CA ALA A 220 1.21 -12.50 -20.46
C ALA A 220 2.49 -13.30 -20.70
N SER A 221 3.58 -12.59 -21.05
CA SER A 221 4.90 -13.21 -21.24
C SER A 221 5.50 -13.68 -19.90
N PRO A 222 6.35 -14.73 -19.89
CA PRO A 222 7.05 -15.15 -18.69
C PRO A 222 7.87 -14.02 -18.05
N THR A 223 8.49 -13.15 -18.86
CA THR A 223 9.24 -11.98 -18.39
C THR A 223 8.37 -11.06 -17.54
N PHE A 224 7.16 -10.73 -18.02
CA PHE A 224 6.21 -9.88 -17.31
C PHE A 224 5.81 -10.47 -15.95
N ILE A 225 5.58 -11.79 -15.90
CA ILE A 225 5.24 -12.49 -14.66
C ILE A 225 6.40 -12.40 -13.66
N ILE A 226 7.64 -12.65 -14.11
CA ILE A 226 8.84 -12.58 -13.25
C ILE A 226 9.02 -11.18 -12.66
N VAL A 227 8.79 -10.12 -13.44
CA VAL A 227 8.84 -8.73 -12.96
C VAL A 227 7.88 -8.53 -11.79
N TRP A 228 6.62 -8.95 -11.93
CA TRP A 228 5.63 -8.78 -10.86
C TRP A 228 6.02 -9.54 -9.59
N PHE A 229 6.62 -10.72 -9.74
CA PHE A 229 7.20 -11.43 -8.61
C PHE A 229 8.32 -10.63 -7.93
N LEU A 230 9.18 -9.95 -8.70
CA LEU A 230 10.24 -9.12 -8.13
C LEU A 230 9.71 -7.87 -7.44
N ILE A 231 8.64 -7.24 -7.96
CA ILE A 231 8.01 -6.07 -7.32
C ILE A 231 7.55 -6.39 -5.90
N ALA A 232 7.12 -7.63 -5.65
CA ALA A 232 6.69 -8.05 -4.32
C ALA A 232 7.80 -8.05 -3.24
N LEU A 233 9.07 -7.89 -3.64
CA LEU A 233 10.18 -7.59 -2.71
C LEU A 233 9.96 -6.29 -1.92
N TRP A 234 9.10 -5.38 -2.41
CA TRP A 234 8.69 -4.19 -1.66
C TRP A 234 8.21 -4.57 -0.25
N THR A 235 7.59 -5.73 -0.04
CA THR A 235 7.16 -6.20 1.29
C THR A 235 8.22 -6.03 2.39
N PHE A 236 9.51 -6.19 2.08
CA PHE A 236 10.59 -6.00 3.05
C PHE A 236 10.88 -4.54 3.41
N ALA A 237 10.63 -3.61 2.49
CA ALA A 237 10.88 -2.18 2.63
C ALA A 237 9.60 -1.36 2.87
N ASP A 238 8.43 -2.01 3.00
CA ASP A 238 7.16 -1.33 3.24
C ASP A 238 7.11 -0.72 4.65
N PRO A 239 7.01 0.62 4.79
CA PRO A 239 7.00 1.26 6.10
C PRO A 239 5.78 0.90 6.96
N GLY A 240 4.66 0.51 6.35
CA GLY A 240 3.46 0.05 7.04
C GLY A 240 3.68 -1.30 7.76
N PHE A 241 4.31 -2.27 7.11
CA PHE A 241 4.72 -3.53 7.73
C PHE A 241 5.63 -3.30 8.94
N HIS A 242 6.61 -2.40 8.81
CA HIS A 242 7.52 -2.06 9.90
C HIS A 242 6.80 -1.37 11.06
N GLN A 243 5.97 -0.35 10.80
CA GLN A 243 5.20 0.36 11.83
C GLN A 243 4.28 -0.59 12.62
N ARG A 244 3.61 -1.53 11.94
CA ARG A 244 2.77 -2.55 12.58
C ARG A 244 3.59 -3.47 13.47
N CYS A 245 4.75 -3.94 12.99
CA CYS A 245 5.65 -4.75 13.81
C CYS A 245 6.18 -3.97 15.02
N TYR A 246 6.54 -2.70 14.85
CA TYR A 246 6.99 -1.84 15.95
C TYR A 246 5.90 -1.61 17.01
N SER A 247 4.63 -1.56 16.61
CA SER A 247 3.49 -1.33 17.51
C SER A 247 2.86 -2.59 18.11
N ALA A 248 3.23 -3.78 17.63
CA ALA A 248 2.73 -5.05 18.13
C ALA A 248 3.03 -5.23 19.64
N LYS A 249 2.15 -5.89 20.39
CA LYS A 249 2.38 -6.14 21.83
C LYS A 249 3.58 -7.05 22.13
N SER A 250 3.94 -7.94 21.19
CA SER A 250 5.06 -8.87 21.31
C SER A 250 5.56 -9.32 19.95
N GLU A 251 6.76 -9.92 19.91
CA GLU A 251 7.36 -10.48 18.69
C GLU A 251 6.45 -11.54 18.06
N ASN A 252 5.81 -12.38 18.89
CA ASN A 252 4.85 -13.38 18.43
C ASN A 252 3.63 -12.74 17.78
N VAL A 253 3.14 -11.61 18.30
CA VAL A 253 2.01 -10.91 17.68
C VAL A 253 2.40 -10.32 16.33
N ALA A 254 3.60 -9.77 16.19
CA ALA A 254 4.10 -9.31 14.90
C ALA A 254 4.20 -10.46 13.89
N LYS A 255 4.80 -11.59 14.28
CA LYS A 255 4.96 -12.76 13.41
C LYS A 255 3.63 -13.42 13.03
N TYR A 256 2.86 -13.86 14.01
CA TYR A 256 1.61 -14.58 13.75
C TYR A 256 0.54 -13.65 13.18
N GLY A 257 0.59 -12.34 13.50
CA GLY A 257 -0.29 -11.36 12.90
C GLY A 257 -0.15 -11.32 11.38
N ILE A 258 1.09 -11.27 10.88
CA ILE A 258 1.34 -11.29 9.43
C ILE A 258 0.92 -12.64 8.81
N ILE A 259 1.22 -13.77 9.46
CA ILE A 259 0.84 -15.09 8.95
C ILE A 259 -0.69 -15.21 8.82
N ILE A 260 -1.45 -14.76 9.82
CA ILE A 260 -2.92 -14.75 9.76
C ILE A 260 -3.41 -13.79 8.69
N SER A 261 -2.80 -12.60 8.55
CA SER A 261 -3.12 -11.66 7.48
C SER A 261 -2.99 -12.27 6.09
N VAL A 262 -1.97 -13.11 5.86
CA VAL A 262 -1.79 -13.79 4.56
C VAL A 262 -2.99 -14.67 4.19
N VAL A 263 -3.56 -15.40 5.15
CA VAL A 263 -4.76 -16.24 4.89
C VAL A 263 -5.96 -15.36 4.53
N LEU A 264 -6.14 -14.24 5.23
CA LEU A 264 -7.23 -13.30 4.94
C LEU A 264 -7.01 -12.57 3.62
N TRP A 265 -5.76 -12.28 3.24
CA TRP A 265 -5.42 -11.73 1.93
C TRP A 265 -5.75 -12.70 0.81
N MET A 266 -5.38 -13.98 0.94
CA MET A 266 -5.76 -15.01 -0.03
C MET A 266 -7.28 -15.05 -0.26
N PHE A 267 -8.07 -14.97 0.83
CA PHE A 267 -9.52 -14.96 0.73
C PHE A 267 -10.05 -13.67 0.10
N PHE A 268 -9.54 -12.50 0.47
CA PHE A 268 -9.98 -11.24 -0.12
C PHE A 268 -9.56 -11.11 -1.59
N ASP A 269 -8.38 -11.61 -1.97
CA ASP A 269 -7.91 -11.63 -3.34
C ASP A 269 -8.74 -12.56 -4.22
N PHE A 270 -9.23 -13.68 -3.66
CA PHE A 270 -10.25 -14.50 -4.32
C PHE A 270 -11.52 -13.69 -4.59
N LEU A 271 -12.02 -12.93 -3.61
CA LEU A 271 -13.23 -12.12 -3.79
C LEU A 271 -13.04 -11.03 -4.85
N THR A 272 -11.96 -10.26 -4.75
CA THR A 272 -11.68 -9.14 -5.67
C THR A 272 -11.40 -9.62 -7.10
N THR A 273 -10.64 -10.71 -7.26
CA THR A 273 -10.40 -11.36 -8.56
C THR A 273 -11.71 -11.90 -9.14
N SER A 274 -12.55 -12.56 -8.34
CA SER A 274 -13.86 -13.04 -8.80
C SER A 274 -14.73 -11.90 -9.29
N THR A 275 -14.82 -10.80 -8.53
CA THR A 275 -15.55 -9.60 -8.93
C THR A 275 -15.03 -9.04 -10.25
N GLY A 276 -13.72 -9.00 -10.46
CA GLY A 276 -13.12 -8.50 -11.72
C GLY A 276 -13.40 -9.42 -12.91
N LEU A 277 -13.39 -10.74 -12.69
CA LEU A 277 -13.76 -11.72 -13.70
C LEU A 277 -15.23 -11.61 -14.10
N TYR A 278 -16.14 -11.47 -13.14
CA TYR A 278 -17.56 -11.24 -13.46
C TYR A 278 -17.79 -9.93 -14.19
N ALA A 279 -17.09 -8.85 -13.81
CA ALA A 279 -17.16 -7.58 -14.52
C ALA A 279 -16.74 -7.74 -15.98
N ARG A 280 -15.63 -8.44 -16.24
CA ARG A 280 -15.13 -8.71 -17.59
C ARG A 280 -16.05 -9.62 -18.40
N ALA A 281 -16.60 -10.66 -17.78
CA ALA A 281 -17.51 -11.61 -18.42
C ALA A 281 -18.83 -10.94 -18.82
N LEU A 282 -19.38 -10.08 -17.96
CA LEU A 282 -20.62 -9.35 -18.23
C LEU A 282 -20.40 -8.24 -19.28
N LEU A 283 -19.24 -7.59 -19.25
CA LEU A 283 -18.96 -6.39 -20.04
C LEU A 283 -17.61 -6.51 -20.78
N PRO A 284 -17.57 -7.25 -21.90
CA PRO A 284 -16.33 -7.53 -22.61
C PRO A 284 -15.73 -6.31 -23.33
N ASN A 285 -16.51 -5.25 -23.56
CA ASN A 285 -16.08 -4.06 -24.32
C ASN A 285 -16.01 -2.79 -23.46
N MET A 286 -15.59 -2.90 -22.20
CA MET A 286 -15.40 -1.73 -21.32
C MET A 286 -14.33 -0.78 -21.87
N GLU A 287 -14.70 0.49 -22.07
CA GLU A 287 -13.76 1.56 -22.45
C GLU A 287 -12.73 1.84 -21.36
N ASN A 288 -13.16 1.85 -20.09
CA ASN A 288 -12.31 2.11 -18.95
C ASN A 288 -12.35 0.96 -17.93
N ALA A 289 -11.33 0.10 -17.98
CA ALA A 289 -11.22 -1.05 -17.09
C ALA A 289 -11.05 -0.68 -15.60
N VAL A 290 -10.63 0.54 -15.26
CA VAL A 290 -10.54 1.01 -13.85
C VAL A 290 -11.91 0.99 -13.17
N LEU A 291 -12.99 1.17 -13.95
CA LEU A 291 -14.36 1.18 -13.46
C LEU A 291 -15.00 -0.21 -13.40
N SER A 292 -14.24 -1.30 -13.58
CA SER A 292 -14.77 -2.68 -13.59
C SER A 292 -15.64 -2.99 -12.37
N PHE A 293 -15.19 -2.61 -11.17
CA PHE A 293 -15.95 -2.84 -9.93
C PHE A 293 -17.21 -1.97 -9.83
N PRO A 294 -17.14 -0.62 -9.95
CA PRO A 294 -18.34 0.23 -10.01
C PRO A 294 -19.36 -0.23 -11.04
N ILE A 295 -18.94 -0.52 -12.27
CA ILE A 295 -19.86 -0.86 -13.35
C ILE A 295 -20.55 -2.21 -13.09
N LEU A 296 -19.82 -3.23 -12.61
CA LEU A 296 -20.46 -4.49 -12.22
C LEU A 296 -21.54 -4.23 -11.16
N ALA A 297 -21.22 -3.46 -10.12
CA ALA A 297 -22.17 -3.14 -9.06
C ALA A 297 -23.44 -2.47 -9.58
N GLU A 298 -23.33 -1.51 -10.51
CA GLU A 298 -24.50 -0.86 -11.12
C GLU A 298 -25.40 -1.84 -11.88
N ASN A 299 -24.84 -2.90 -12.47
CA ASN A 299 -25.59 -3.85 -13.29
C ASN A 299 -26.26 -4.96 -12.49
N ILE A 300 -25.69 -5.37 -11.35
CA ILE A 300 -26.17 -6.56 -10.63
C ILE A 300 -26.72 -6.28 -9.22
N LEU A 301 -26.41 -5.13 -8.62
CA LEU A 301 -26.82 -4.84 -7.25
C LEU A 301 -28.07 -3.96 -7.22
N GLY A 302 -29.04 -4.37 -6.41
CA GLY A 302 -30.22 -3.57 -6.09
C GLY A 302 -29.94 -2.41 -5.15
N ASN A 303 -30.99 -1.64 -4.86
CA ASN A 303 -30.95 -0.53 -3.91
C ASN A 303 -30.49 -0.99 -2.52
N GLY A 304 -29.67 -0.19 -1.86
CA GLY A 304 -29.02 -0.49 -0.59
C GLY A 304 -27.72 -1.29 -0.75
N TYR A 305 -27.74 -2.36 -1.55
CA TYR A 305 -26.55 -3.18 -1.79
C TYR A 305 -25.47 -2.44 -2.60
N LYS A 306 -25.88 -1.56 -3.52
CA LYS A 306 -24.94 -0.64 -4.18
C LYS A 306 -24.24 0.24 -3.15
N GLY A 307 -24.98 0.93 -2.29
CA GLY A 307 -24.43 1.76 -1.22
C GLY A 307 -23.45 1.00 -0.33
N LEU A 308 -23.78 -0.24 0.04
CA LEU A 308 -22.90 -1.13 0.80
C LEU A 308 -21.60 -1.46 0.04
N PHE A 309 -21.69 -1.77 -1.26
CA PHE A 309 -20.51 -2.09 -2.05
C PHE A 309 -19.60 -0.87 -2.27
N TYR A 310 -20.16 0.31 -2.54
CA TYR A 310 -19.35 1.53 -2.62
C TYR A 310 -18.77 1.91 -1.25
N ALA A 311 -19.48 1.68 -0.15
CA ALA A 311 -18.90 1.81 1.19
C ALA A 311 -17.72 0.83 1.40
N ALA A 312 -17.78 -0.39 0.85
CA ALA A 312 -16.66 -1.33 0.85
C ALA A 312 -15.47 -0.83 0.01
N LEU A 313 -15.72 -0.28 -1.19
CA LEU A 313 -14.65 0.35 -1.99
C LEU A 313 -14.00 1.50 -1.22
N PHE A 314 -14.80 2.40 -0.62
CA PHE A 314 -14.28 3.48 0.22
C PHE A 314 -13.53 2.97 1.45
N ALA A 315 -14.03 1.94 2.14
CA ALA A 315 -13.37 1.33 3.30
C ALA A 315 -11.98 0.80 2.94
N THR A 316 -11.87 0.16 1.78
CA THR A 316 -10.63 -0.42 1.27
C THR A 316 -9.59 0.67 0.97
N ILE A 317 -10.01 1.74 0.29
CA ILE A 317 -9.09 2.83 -0.10
C ILE A 317 -8.77 3.72 1.12
N LEU A 318 -9.75 4.04 1.95
CA LEU A 318 -9.62 5.00 3.05
C LEU A 318 -8.71 4.48 4.17
N SER A 319 -8.80 3.20 4.53
CA SER A 319 -7.89 2.57 5.51
C SER A 319 -6.42 2.69 5.09
N THR A 320 -6.16 2.54 3.78
CA THR A 320 -4.82 2.70 3.23
C THR A 320 -4.39 4.17 3.17
N LEU A 321 -5.27 5.06 2.69
CA LEU A 321 -5.02 6.50 2.69
C LEU A 321 -4.63 7.00 4.09
N ASN A 322 -5.39 6.63 5.11
CA ASN A 322 -5.12 7.03 6.49
C ASN A 322 -3.75 6.55 6.99
N SER A 323 -3.45 5.27 6.76
CA SER A 323 -2.18 4.67 7.16
C SER A 323 -0.99 5.36 6.50
N PHE A 324 -1.05 5.57 5.18
CA PHE A 324 0.02 6.21 4.43
C PHE A 324 0.14 7.71 4.76
N LEU A 325 -0.97 8.40 4.99
CA LEU A 325 -0.98 9.77 5.48
C LEU A 325 -0.29 9.89 6.84
N PHE A 326 -0.58 8.97 7.75
CA PHE A 326 0.04 8.96 9.07
C PHE A 326 1.52 8.54 9.03
N LEU A 327 1.89 7.59 8.17
CA LEU A 327 3.29 7.20 7.92
C LEU A 327 4.10 8.35 7.31
N SER A 328 3.54 9.06 6.33
CA SER A 328 4.14 10.26 5.73
C SER A 328 4.36 11.36 6.76
N ALA A 329 3.37 11.62 7.61
CA ALA A 329 3.49 12.56 8.70
C ALA A 329 4.54 12.16 9.75
N THR A 330 4.63 10.87 10.08
CA THR A 330 5.64 10.31 10.98
C THR A 330 7.03 10.43 10.38
N THR A 331 7.18 10.13 9.09
CA THR A 331 8.45 10.28 8.37
C THR A 331 8.88 11.75 8.35
N PHE A 332 7.96 12.66 8.04
CA PHE A 332 8.21 14.11 8.12
C PHE A 332 8.75 14.53 9.50
N SER A 333 8.07 14.12 10.57
CA SER A 333 8.41 14.56 11.92
C SER A 333 9.66 13.87 12.49
N ARG A 334 9.69 12.53 12.47
CA ARG A 334 10.73 11.70 13.06
C ARG A 334 11.97 11.60 12.18
N ASP A 335 11.81 11.55 10.87
CA ASP A 335 12.94 11.23 9.97
C ASP A 335 13.54 12.46 9.30
N PHE A 336 12.85 13.62 9.28
CA PHE A 336 13.43 14.90 8.86
C PHE A 336 13.57 15.88 10.00
N VAL A 337 12.46 16.35 10.59
CA VAL A 337 12.51 17.45 11.57
C VAL A 337 13.36 17.07 12.77
N TYR A 338 13.16 15.87 13.33
CA TYR A 338 13.92 15.38 14.47
C TYR A 338 15.40 15.16 14.11
N LYS A 339 15.69 14.52 12.96
CA LYS A 339 17.07 14.22 12.54
C LYS A 339 17.86 15.42 12.02
N LEU A 340 17.22 16.53 11.64
CA LEU A 340 17.91 17.74 11.20
C LEU A 340 18.16 18.73 12.35
N LYS A 341 17.41 18.63 13.44
CA LYS A 341 17.63 19.46 14.63
C LYS A 341 18.76 18.89 15.51
N LYS A 342 19.48 19.80 16.17
CA LYS A 342 20.56 19.47 17.12
C LYS A 342 20.05 19.19 18.54
N GLU A 343 18.97 19.84 18.94
CA GLU A 343 18.31 19.67 20.23
C GLU A 343 16.81 19.53 19.97
N VAL A 344 16.23 18.40 20.37
CA VAL A 344 14.79 18.16 20.23
C VAL A 344 14.26 17.61 21.53
N ASP A 345 13.26 18.30 22.06
CA ASP A 345 12.40 17.80 23.12
C ASP A 345 11.39 16.82 22.51
N ASP A 346 11.39 15.57 22.99
CA ASP A 346 10.45 14.52 22.59
C ASP A 346 8.99 14.97 22.79
N ASN A 347 8.73 15.92 23.70
CA ASN A 347 7.39 16.50 23.90
C ASN A 347 6.84 17.20 22.65
N ASN A 348 7.70 17.65 21.72
CA ASN A 348 7.28 18.33 20.50
C ASN A 348 7.05 17.40 19.29
N LEU A 349 7.38 16.10 19.40
CA LEU A 349 7.27 15.18 18.25
C LEU A 349 5.83 15.02 17.77
N ILE A 350 4.84 15.08 18.68
CA ILE A 350 3.41 15.08 18.33
C ILE A 350 3.05 16.31 17.49
N LYS A 351 3.53 17.50 17.90
CA LYS A 351 3.30 18.75 17.17
C LYS A 351 3.89 18.67 15.76
N TYR A 352 5.10 18.16 15.62
CA TYR A 352 5.73 18.02 14.30
C TYR A 352 5.03 16.98 13.44
N THR A 353 4.50 15.90 14.02
CA THR A 353 3.72 14.91 13.28
C THR A 353 2.41 15.51 12.78
N ARG A 354 1.74 16.34 13.59
CA ARG A 354 0.54 17.09 13.17
C ARG A 354 0.82 18.07 12.03
N ILE A 355 1.96 18.77 12.07
CA ILE A 355 2.41 19.60 10.94
C ILE A 355 2.69 18.70 9.72
N GLY A 356 3.33 17.55 9.92
CA GLY A 356 3.58 16.55 8.90
C GLY A 356 2.30 16.04 8.21
N LEU A 357 1.18 15.90 8.93
CA LEU A 357 -0.12 15.57 8.34
C LEU A 357 -0.57 16.66 7.37
N ILE A 358 -0.47 17.93 7.75
CA ILE A 358 -0.85 19.06 6.89
C ILE A 358 0.06 19.13 5.65
N VAL A 359 1.38 19.05 5.85
CA VAL A 359 2.36 19.09 4.75
C VAL A 359 2.14 17.92 3.77
N SER A 360 1.99 16.70 4.30
CA SER A 360 1.72 15.51 3.48
C SER A 360 0.39 15.62 2.72
N SER A 361 -0.64 16.20 3.34
CA SER A 361 -1.93 16.45 2.72
C SER A 361 -1.83 17.41 1.53
N ILE A 362 -1.13 18.53 1.70
CA ILE A 362 -0.94 19.54 0.65
C ILE A 362 -0.15 18.93 -0.53
N ILE A 363 0.97 18.25 -0.24
CA ILE A 363 1.78 17.57 -1.26
C ILE A 363 0.93 16.54 -2.00
N SER A 364 0.11 15.78 -1.27
CA SER A 364 -0.74 14.74 -1.88
C SER A 364 -1.82 15.31 -2.77
N ILE A 365 -2.45 16.43 -2.40
CA ILE A 365 -3.41 17.10 -3.28
C ILE A 365 -2.72 17.57 -4.56
N ILE A 366 -1.54 18.18 -4.45
CA ILE A 366 -0.78 18.67 -5.62
C ILE A 366 -0.42 17.50 -6.54
N LEU A 367 0.09 16.40 -6.00
CA LEU A 367 0.44 15.22 -6.77
C LEU A 367 -0.81 14.56 -7.38
N ALA A 368 -1.85 14.30 -6.58
CA ALA A 368 -3.10 13.70 -7.06
C ALA A 368 -3.81 14.55 -8.13
N TYR A 369 -3.66 15.88 -8.10
CA TYR A 369 -4.21 16.75 -9.13
C TYR A 369 -3.39 16.74 -10.43
N LYS A 370 -2.07 16.53 -10.34
CA LYS A 370 -1.17 16.50 -11.50
C LYS A 370 -1.15 15.16 -12.23
N PHE A 371 -1.32 14.07 -11.49
CA PHE A 371 -1.32 12.72 -12.05
C PHE A 371 -2.75 12.25 -12.27
N SER A 372 -3.02 11.68 -13.45
CA SER A 372 -4.34 11.12 -13.80
C SER A 372 -4.44 9.62 -13.52
N SER A 373 -3.29 8.92 -13.41
CA SER A 373 -3.24 7.46 -13.21
C SER A 373 -2.60 7.08 -11.89
N VAL A 374 -3.37 6.41 -11.04
CA VAL A 374 -2.92 5.89 -9.73
C VAL A 374 -1.88 4.78 -9.90
N VAL A 375 -2.10 3.90 -10.87
CA VAL A 375 -1.20 2.79 -11.19
C VAL A 375 0.16 3.30 -11.65
N GLU A 376 0.17 4.37 -12.46
CA GLU A 376 1.40 5.00 -12.94
C GLU A 376 2.24 5.57 -11.78
N ILE A 377 1.60 6.20 -10.78
CA ILE A 377 2.31 6.72 -9.61
C ILE A 377 3.01 5.58 -8.86
N TRP A 378 2.32 4.46 -8.58
CA TRP A 378 2.97 3.31 -7.90
C TRP A 378 4.06 2.68 -8.73
N TYR A 379 3.80 2.45 -10.01
CA TYR A 379 4.75 1.81 -10.89
C TYR A 379 6.06 2.62 -10.94
N ASN A 380 5.97 3.94 -11.08
CA ASN A 380 7.14 4.82 -11.11
C ASN A 380 7.87 4.87 -9.76
N ILE A 381 7.14 5.07 -8.65
CA ILE A 381 7.73 5.10 -7.30
C ILE A 381 8.40 3.76 -6.97
N GLY A 382 7.70 2.65 -7.18
CA GLY A 382 8.18 1.30 -6.90
C GLY A 382 9.43 0.97 -7.72
N SER A 383 9.38 1.23 -9.03
CA SER A 383 10.47 0.85 -9.94
C SER A 383 11.76 1.65 -9.71
N ILE A 384 11.65 2.90 -9.25
CA ILE A 384 12.81 3.76 -9.01
C ILE A 384 13.34 3.59 -7.58
N ILE A 385 12.46 3.60 -6.58
CA ILE A 385 12.88 3.77 -5.18
C ILE A 385 13.21 2.45 -4.49
N ILE A 386 12.45 1.38 -4.76
CA ILE A 386 12.64 0.07 -4.09
C ILE A 386 14.06 -0.48 -4.28
N PRO A 387 14.66 -0.46 -5.49
CA PRO A 387 16.02 -0.92 -5.68
C PRO A 387 17.06 -0.20 -4.81
N GLY A 388 16.83 1.08 -4.50
CA GLY A 388 17.74 1.87 -3.67
C GLY A 388 17.68 1.56 -2.18
N ILE A 389 16.65 0.86 -1.68
CA ILE A 389 16.43 0.72 -0.24
C ILE A 389 16.25 -0.72 0.23
N VAL A 390 15.71 -1.61 -0.60
CA VAL A 390 15.26 -2.94 -0.14
C VAL A 390 16.38 -3.81 0.42
N LEU A 391 17.54 -3.85 -0.25
CA LEU A 391 18.69 -4.62 0.22
C LEU A 391 19.33 -4.01 1.47
N LEU A 392 19.32 -2.68 1.60
CA LEU A 392 19.77 -2.00 2.81
C LEU A 392 18.91 -2.35 4.02
N VAL A 393 17.58 -2.43 3.84
CA VAL A 393 16.67 -2.85 4.91
C VAL A 393 16.90 -4.32 5.27
N ILE A 394 16.98 -5.21 4.28
CA ILE A 394 17.25 -6.64 4.51
C ILE A 394 18.57 -6.83 5.28
N SER A 395 19.64 -6.16 4.86
CA SER A 395 20.96 -6.25 5.46
C SER A 395 21.03 -5.63 6.86
N ALA A 396 20.25 -4.58 7.16
CA ALA A 396 20.21 -3.98 8.48
C ALA A 396 19.71 -4.96 9.57
N TYR A 397 18.93 -5.98 9.19
CA TYR A 397 18.43 -7.03 10.10
C TYR A 397 19.20 -8.37 10.00
N SER A 398 20.28 -8.41 9.21
CA SER A 398 21.13 -9.58 9.03
C SER A 398 22.61 -9.21 9.12
N LYS A 399 23.26 -9.57 10.23
CA LYS A 399 24.70 -9.29 10.46
C LYS A 399 25.60 -9.78 9.33
N VAL A 400 25.23 -10.89 8.68
CA VAL A 400 26.01 -11.53 7.61
C VAL A 400 25.99 -10.73 6.30
N LEU A 401 24.96 -9.90 6.11
CA LEU A 401 24.73 -9.10 4.91
C LEU A 401 25.10 -7.62 5.11
N GLN A 402 25.54 -7.22 6.31
CA GLN A 402 25.89 -5.82 6.56
C GLN A 402 27.07 -5.38 5.70
N ILE A 403 26.99 -4.12 5.27
CA ILE A 403 28.00 -3.42 4.48
C ILE A 403 28.44 -2.13 5.19
N THR A 404 29.53 -1.51 4.73
CA THR A 404 29.94 -0.22 5.32
C THR A 404 29.03 0.92 4.85
N HIS A 405 28.93 1.99 5.66
CA HIS A 405 28.13 3.18 5.32
C HIS A 405 28.43 3.79 3.94
N LYS A 406 29.69 3.71 3.48
CA LYS A 406 30.08 4.19 2.14
C LYS A 406 29.41 3.37 1.04
N TYR A 407 29.43 2.04 1.17
CA TYR A 407 28.78 1.14 0.22
C TYR A 407 27.26 1.28 0.26
N ALA A 408 26.67 1.48 1.44
CA ALA A 408 25.23 1.69 1.56
C ALA A 408 24.74 2.93 0.79
N LEU A 409 25.45 4.07 0.88
CA LEU A 409 25.12 5.27 0.10
C LEU A 409 25.32 5.05 -1.40
N ILE A 410 26.45 4.46 -1.80
CA ILE A 410 26.76 4.20 -3.21
C ILE A 410 25.71 3.27 -3.83
N GLU A 411 25.36 2.17 -3.16
CA GLU A 411 24.33 1.24 -3.59
C GLU A 411 23.01 1.94 -3.84
N SER A 412 22.54 2.71 -2.85
CA SER A 412 21.26 3.39 -2.91
C SER A 412 21.20 4.40 -4.06
N ILE A 413 22.22 5.26 -4.17
CA ILE A 413 22.29 6.30 -5.21
C ILE A 413 22.37 5.67 -6.60
N PHE A 414 23.28 4.71 -6.82
CA PHE A 414 23.48 4.12 -8.14
C PHE A 414 22.31 3.24 -8.59
N ALA A 415 21.65 2.54 -7.67
CA ALA A 415 20.46 1.77 -8.01
C ALA A 415 19.30 2.68 -8.48
N ILE A 416 19.05 3.77 -7.75
CA ILE A 416 18.01 4.75 -8.10
C ILE A 416 18.31 5.44 -9.42
N THR A 417 19.55 5.91 -9.62
CA THR A 417 19.92 6.60 -10.86
C THR A 417 19.86 5.65 -12.05
N ALA A 418 20.28 4.40 -11.90
CA ALA A 418 20.17 3.40 -12.96
C ALA A 418 18.70 3.10 -13.32
N SER A 419 17.84 2.91 -12.33
CA SER A 419 16.39 2.76 -12.56
C SER A 419 15.79 3.98 -13.27
N LEU A 420 16.12 5.19 -12.82
CA LEU A 420 15.59 6.43 -13.41
C LEU A 420 16.07 6.62 -14.85
N ILE A 421 17.36 6.43 -15.10
CA ILE A 421 17.95 6.51 -16.45
C ILE A 421 17.27 5.49 -17.36
N TRP A 422 17.07 4.26 -16.89
CA TRP A 422 16.37 3.24 -17.68
C TRP A 422 14.93 3.61 -17.96
N LEU A 423 14.18 4.11 -16.97
CA LEU A 423 12.80 4.54 -17.17
C LEU A 423 12.69 5.62 -18.26
N LEU A 424 13.64 6.56 -18.33
CA LEU A 424 13.65 7.64 -19.32
C LEU A 424 14.09 7.19 -20.71
N ILE A 425 15.03 6.24 -20.81
CA ILE A 425 15.62 5.79 -22.09
C ILE A 425 14.84 4.61 -22.69
N ARG A 426 14.21 3.76 -21.88
CA ARG A 426 13.46 2.56 -22.33
C ARG A 426 12.49 2.84 -23.50
N PRO A 427 11.74 3.96 -23.55
CA PRO A 427 10.86 4.25 -24.69
C PRO A 427 11.58 4.36 -26.03
N LEU A 428 12.88 4.72 -26.06
CA LEU A 428 13.69 4.77 -27.28
C LEU A 428 13.93 3.38 -27.90
N PHE A 429 13.78 2.32 -27.09
CA PHE A 429 13.94 0.93 -27.50
C PHE A 429 12.60 0.22 -27.72
N ALA A 430 11.49 0.95 -27.86
CA ALA A 430 10.16 0.36 -28.05
C ALA A 430 10.09 -0.63 -29.23
N MET A 431 10.90 -0.44 -30.26
CA MET A 431 10.98 -1.30 -31.45
C MET A 431 11.76 -2.61 -31.22
N VAL A 432 12.48 -2.75 -30.10
CA VAL A 432 13.26 -3.95 -29.76
C VAL A 432 12.62 -4.63 -28.55
N GLN A 433 11.75 -5.61 -28.83
CA GLN A 433 10.92 -6.27 -27.82
C GLN A 433 11.70 -6.77 -26.58
N ILE A 434 12.86 -7.39 -26.79
CA ILE A 434 13.69 -7.92 -25.68
C ILE A 434 14.16 -6.80 -24.75
N ILE A 435 14.53 -5.65 -25.31
CA ILE A 435 15.05 -4.51 -24.52
C ILE A 435 13.89 -3.78 -23.86
N SER A 436 12.77 -3.62 -24.56
CA SER A 436 11.59 -2.93 -24.04
C SER A 436 10.87 -3.74 -22.94
N GLU A 437 11.10 -5.04 -22.79
CA GLU A 437 10.59 -5.83 -21.66
C GLU A 437 11.42 -5.69 -20.37
N ILE A 438 12.63 -5.13 -20.43
CA ILE A 438 13.45 -4.92 -19.23
C ILE A 438 12.84 -3.79 -18.41
N GLU A 439 12.44 -4.11 -17.19
CA GLU A 439 11.80 -3.17 -16.30
C GLU A 439 12.83 -2.34 -15.50
N PRO A 440 12.57 -1.05 -15.22
CA PRO A 440 13.53 -0.19 -14.53
C PRO A 440 13.95 -0.73 -13.16
N MET A 441 13.02 -1.39 -12.46
CA MET A 441 13.30 -2.05 -11.19
C MET A 441 14.40 -3.12 -11.33
N ILE A 442 14.40 -3.90 -12.41
CA ILE A 442 15.40 -4.96 -12.64
C ILE A 442 16.79 -4.33 -12.79
N VAL A 443 16.90 -3.28 -13.60
CA VAL A 443 18.18 -2.57 -13.82
C VAL A 443 18.72 -2.03 -12.50
N GLY A 444 17.90 -1.33 -11.72
CA GLY A 444 18.30 -0.85 -10.40
C GLY A 444 18.68 -1.97 -9.45
N MET A 445 17.92 -3.07 -9.40
CA MET A 445 18.19 -4.21 -8.53
C MET A 445 19.50 -4.91 -8.87
N LEU A 446 19.83 -5.07 -10.16
CA LEU A 446 21.11 -5.65 -10.59
C LEU A 446 22.29 -4.81 -10.12
N ILE A 447 22.19 -3.48 -10.22
CA ILE A 447 23.19 -2.54 -9.71
C ILE A 447 23.28 -2.64 -8.18
N ALA A 448 22.15 -2.65 -7.49
CA ALA A 448 22.10 -2.76 -6.03
C ALA A 448 22.77 -4.06 -5.55
N VAL A 449 22.39 -5.22 -6.09
CA VAL A 449 22.97 -6.53 -5.76
C VAL A 449 24.48 -6.54 -6.00
N THR A 450 24.92 -6.02 -7.14
CA THR A 450 26.35 -5.99 -7.50
C THR A 450 27.16 -5.20 -6.48
N ILE A 451 26.71 -3.98 -6.14
CA ILE A 451 27.38 -3.12 -5.17
C ILE A 451 27.33 -3.73 -3.76
N HIS A 452 26.19 -4.34 -3.40
CA HIS A 452 25.99 -4.98 -2.10
C HIS A 452 26.97 -6.14 -1.87
N LEU A 453 27.12 -7.02 -2.86
CA LEU A 453 28.06 -8.15 -2.80
C LEU A 453 29.52 -7.68 -2.69
N LEU A 454 29.90 -6.63 -3.41
CA LEU A 454 31.21 -6.00 -3.26
C LEU A 454 31.40 -5.40 -1.86
N GLY A 455 30.34 -4.78 -1.33
CA GLY A 455 30.30 -4.23 0.02
C GLY A 455 30.52 -5.29 1.09
N ILE A 456 29.85 -6.45 0.99
CA ILE A 456 30.00 -7.58 1.93
C ILE A 456 31.44 -8.08 1.93
N ARG A 457 32.04 -8.27 0.75
CA ARG A 457 33.44 -8.73 0.63
C ARG A 457 34.42 -7.80 1.32
N LYS A 458 34.22 -6.48 1.23
CA LYS A 458 35.08 -5.50 1.90
C LYS A 458 34.79 -5.36 3.39
N TYR A 459 33.54 -5.49 3.81
CA TYR A 459 33.15 -5.45 5.22
C TYR A 459 33.79 -6.60 6.01
N ARG A 460 33.73 -7.83 5.46
CA ARG A 460 34.35 -9.02 6.07
C ARG A 460 35.88 -8.99 6.13
N ARG A 461 36.56 -8.13 5.35
CA ARG A 461 38.01 -7.94 5.43
C ARG A 461 38.43 -6.97 6.54
N ARG A 462 37.47 -6.27 7.16
CA ARG A 462 37.71 -5.29 8.24
C ARG A 462 37.39 -5.82 9.64
N ILE A 463 36.57 -6.87 9.71
CA ILE A 463 36.39 -7.71 10.90
C ILE A 463 37.47 -8.78 10.84
#